data_AF-C5KYM2-F1
#
_entry.id   AF-C5KYM2-F1
#
_cell.length_a   1.000
_cell.length_b   1.000
_cell.length_c   1.000
_cell.angle_alpha   90.00
_cell.angle_beta   90.00
_cell.angle_gamma   90.00
#
_symmetry.space_group_name_H-M   'P 1'
#
loop_
_entity.id
_entity.type
_entity.pdbx_description
1 polymer ?
#
loop_
_entity_poly.entity_id
_entity_poly.type
_entity_poly.pdbx_seq_one_letter_code
_entity_poly.pdbx_strand_id
1 'polypeptide(L)'
;MLMLFRPLGEASEDPVAFSHVTNWLHQFIQHGRHVKLDVDWDHPDMLEATRLLESISNRELFKVAGSFTERSPGQRDLTKAAEEIAALTSGQVQAGEIECRSRKISWGMKDKNPMENIRFYAEKGSMRLSRTEFPTTLPRAFEDAETIVFLKSQDSHKRQSTRAALDEWLKQQPESDRLSDASPMKIGPLTPTSTTQKILPSNRAQL
;
A
#
# COMPACT_ATOMS: atom_id res chain seq x y z
N MET A 1 -14.52 -40.16 -1.02
CA MET A 1 -14.86 -38.98 -1.83
C MET A 1 -13.55 -38.29 -2.14
N LEU A 2 -13.00 -38.50 -3.34
CA LEU A 2 -11.77 -37.82 -3.78
C LEU A 2 -12.14 -36.34 -3.99
N MET A 3 -11.59 -35.44 -3.18
CA MET A 3 -11.66 -34.01 -3.48
C MET A 3 -10.86 -33.79 -4.75
N LEU A 4 -11.53 -33.51 -5.85
CA LEU A 4 -10.89 -32.97 -7.04
C LEU A 4 -10.43 -31.56 -6.70
N PHE A 5 -9.16 -31.43 -6.31
CA PHE A 5 -8.53 -30.14 -6.18
C PHE A 5 -8.34 -29.57 -7.58
N ARG A 6 -9.10 -28.53 -7.91
CA ARG A 6 -8.79 -27.70 -9.08
C ARG A 6 -7.57 -26.83 -8.79
N PRO A 7 -6.79 -26.46 -9.83
CA PRO A 7 -5.75 -25.44 -9.68
C PRO A 7 -6.33 -24.16 -9.07
N LEU A 8 -5.55 -23.49 -8.20
CA LEU A 8 -6.03 -22.30 -7.49
C LEU A 8 -6.53 -21.19 -8.44
N GLY A 9 -5.92 -21.09 -9.63
CA GLY A 9 -6.31 -20.13 -10.67
C GLY A 9 -7.69 -20.39 -11.29
N GLU A 10 -8.20 -21.62 -11.19
CA GLU A 10 -9.53 -22.01 -11.70
C GLU A 10 -10.58 -22.11 -10.58
N ALA A 11 -10.14 -22.10 -9.31
CA ALA A 11 -11.03 -22.30 -8.17
C ALA A 11 -12.13 -21.23 -8.08
N SER A 12 -11.91 -20.01 -8.60
CA SER A 12 -12.94 -18.96 -8.63
C SER A 12 -14.11 -19.25 -9.58
N GLU A 13 -13.95 -20.17 -10.53
CA GLU A 13 -14.98 -20.53 -11.51
C GLU A 13 -15.96 -21.59 -10.97
N ASP A 14 -15.59 -22.27 -9.88
CA ASP A 14 -16.40 -23.30 -9.23
C ASP A 14 -16.63 -22.93 -7.75
N PRO A 15 -17.86 -22.52 -7.37
CA PRO A 15 -18.18 -22.15 -5.99
C PRO A 15 -17.86 -23.24 -4.96
N VAL A 16 -17.94 -24.53 -5.34
CA VAL A 16 -17.59 -25.64 -4.45
C VAL A 16 -16.10 -25.67 -4.22
N ALA A 17 -15.30 -25.60 -5.28
CA ALA A 17 -13.83 -25.52 -5.17
C ALA A 17 -13.39 -24.27 -4.39
N PHE A 18 -13.98 -23.09 -4.70
CA PHE A 18 -13.69 -21.84 -4.01
C PHE A 18 -13.97 -21.92 -2.51
N SER A 19 -15.05 -22.59 -2.10
CA SER A 19 -15.41 -22.74 -0.68
C SER A 19 -14.35 -23.48 0.15
N HIS A 20 -13.48 -24.24 -0.51
CA HIS A 20 -12.38 -24.97 0.12
C HIS A 20 -11.04 -24.21 0.08
N VAL A 21 -10.94 -23.11 -0.69
CA VAL A 21 -9.75 -22.26 -0.72
C VAL A 21 -9.71 -21.40 0.54
N THR A 22 -8.96 -21.87 1.52
CA THR A 22 -8.80 -21.20 2.82
C THR A 22 -7.32 -21.12 3.21
N ASN A 23 -7.02 -20.46 4.33
CA ASN A 23 -5.67 -20.43 4.91
C ASN A 23 -5.12 -21.83 5.25
N TRP A 24 -5.95 -22.88 5.24
CA TRP A 24 -5.49 -24.26 5.35
C TRP A 24 -4.48 -24.63 4.25
N LEU A 25 -4.53 -23.98 3.08
CA LEU A 25 -3.57 -24.21 1.99
C LEU A 25 -2.11 -24.03 2.44
N HIS A 26 -1.84 -23.08 3.33
CA HIS A 26 -0.52 -22.88 3.90
C HIS A 26 -0.05 -24.11 4.68
N GLN A 27 -0.89 -24.63 5.57
CA GLN A 27 -0.59 -25.85 6.34
C GLN A 27 -0.52 -27.08 5.44
N PHE A 28 -1.35 -27.13 4.41
CA PHE A 28 -1.33 -28.19 3.41
C PHE A 28 0.01 -28.25 2.69
N ILE A 29 0.55 -27.13 2.21
CA ILE A 29 1.86 -27.12 1.54
C ILE A 29 2.97 -27.52 2.54
N GLN A 30 2.95 -27.00 3.77
CA GLN A 30 4.00 -27.26 4.76
C GLN A 30 4.02 -28.68 5.33
N HIS A 31 2.85 -29.31 5.47
CA HIS A 31 2.71 -30.58 6.21
C HIS A 31 2.06 -31.70 5.39
N GLY A 32 1.53 -31.38 4.21
CA GLY A 32 0.76 -32.32 3.39
C GLY A 32 1.58 -33.48 2.85
N ARG A 33 2.92 -33.35 2.76
CA ARG A 33 3.83 -34.45 2.39
C ARG A 33 3.69 -35.67 3.31
N HIS A 34 3.26 -35.46 4.56
CA HIS A 34 3.02 -36.54 5.53
C HIS A 34 1.61 -37.14 5.42
N VAL A 35 0.73 -36.53 4.63
CA VAL A 35 -0.63 -37.00 4.37
C VAL A 35 -0.62 -37.78 3.06
N LYS A 36 -1.25 -38.95 3.04
CA LYS A 36 -1.36 -39.80 1.83
C LYS A 36 -2.36 -39.22 0.83
N LEU A 37 -2.02 -38.07 0.25
CA LEU A 37 -2.76 -37.43 -0.82
C LEU A 37 -2.00 -37.61 -2.13
N ASP A 38 -2.76 -37.76 -3.22
CA ASP A 38 -2.24 -37.95 -4.58
C ASP A 38 -1.79 -36.59 -5.14
N VAL A 39 -0.63 -36.14 -4.67
CA VAL A 39 0.01 -34.89 -5.06
C VAL A 39 1.47 -35.15 -5.36
N ASP A 40 1.95 -34.61 -6.47
CA ASP A 40 3.37 -34.63 -6.83
C ASP A 40 4.15 -33.60 -6.00
N TRP A 41 4.61 -34.04 -4.83
CA TRP A 41 5.38 -33.22 -3.89
C TRP A 41 6.78 -32.86 -4.38
N ASP A 42 7.30 -33.59 -5.37
CA ASP A 42 8.63 -33.37 -5.93
C ASP A 42 8.59 -32.48 -7.18
N HIS A 43 7.40 -32.00 -7.58
CA HIS A 43 7.24 -31.01 -8.63
C HIS A 43 8.02 -29.71 -8.30
N PRO A 44 8.78 -29.11 -9.26
CA PRO A 44 9.59 -27.93 -9.00
C PRO A 44 8.85 -26.78 -8.32
N ASP A 45 7.63 -26.47 -8.78
CA ASP A 45 6.81 -25.40 -8.21
C ASP A 45 6.38 -25.69 -6.75
N MET A 46 6.12 -26.96 -6.41
CA MET A 46 5.80 -27.37 -5.04
C MET A 46 7.01 -27.25 -4.12
N LEU A 47 8.19 -27.61 -4.62
CA LEU A 47 9.45 -27.43 -3.90
C LEU A 47 9.75 -25.94 -3.67
N GLU A 48 9.55 -25.10 -4.68
CA GLU A 48 9.72 -23.65 -4.55
C GLU A 48 8.72 -23.04 -3.55
N ALA A 49 7.44 -23.40 -3.64
CA ALA A 49 6.42 -22.93 -2.70
C ALA A 49 6.75 -23.34 -1.25
N THR A 50 7.16 -24.59 -1.04
CA THR A 50 7.57 -25.09 0.28
C THR A 50 8.75 -24.29 0.82
N ARG A 51 9.79 -24.10 0.01
CA ARG A 51 10.97 -23.31 0.37
C ARG A 51 10.61 -21.87 0.76
N LEU A 52 9.72 -21.22 0.02
CA LEU A 52 9.28 -19.86 0.33
C LEU A 52 8.54 -19.78 1.68
N LEU A 53 7.68 -20.75 1.98
CA LEU A 53 6.97 -20.82 3.26
C LEU A 53 7.91 -21.12 4.44
N GLU A 54 8.96 -21.92 4.22
CA GLU A 54 10.03 -22.14 5.19
C GLU A 54 10.81 -20.84 5.47
N SER A 55 11.21 -20.10 4.44
CA SER A 55 11.87 -18.79 4.62
C SER A 55 10.99 -17.80 5.40
N ILE A 56 9.68 -17.80 5.17
CA ILE A 56 8.73 -17.00 5.99
C ILE A 56 8.78 -17.43 7.45
N SER A 57 8.71 -18.74 7.71
CA SER A 57 8.74 -19.33 9.05
C SER A 57 10.05 -19.02 9.79
N ASN A 58 11.16 -19.03 9.05
CA ASN A 58 12.51 -18.72 9.55
C ASN A 58 12.80 -17.21 9.60
N ARG A 59 11.84 -16.35 9.24
CA ARG A 59 12.00 -14.88 9.18
C ARG A 59 13.09 -14.38 8.22
N GLU A 60 13.39 -15.16 7.19
CA GLU A 60 14.26 -14.82 6.06
C GLU A 60 13.52 -13.98 5.01
N LEU A 61 12.83 -12.94 5.49
CA LEU A 61 12.00 -12.06 4.68
C LEU A 61 12.84 -10.97 4.01
N PHE A 62 12.47 -10.58 2.79
CA PHE A 62 13.07 -9.44 2.10
C PHE A 62 13.14 -8.22 3.03
N LYS A 63 14.27 -7.50 2.99
CA LYS A 63 14.52 -6.37 3.86
C LYS A 63 14.15 -5.07 3.18
N VAL A 64 13.50 -4.17 3.92
CA VAL A 64 13.24 -2.82 3.46
C VAL A 64 14.56 -2.04 3.40
N ALA A 65 14.88 -1.50 2.23
CA ALA A 65 15.99 -0.56 2.03
C ALA A 65 15.53 0.90 2.21
N GLY A 66 14.30 1.21 1.81
CA GLY A 66 13.67 2.52 1.99
C GLY A 66 12.32 2.61 1.30
N SER A 67 11.71 3.80 1.33
CA SER A 67 10.49 4.11 0.59
C SER A 67 10.48 5.57 0.14
N PHE A 68 9.62 5.87 -0.84
CA PHE A 68 9.33 7.23 -1.30
C PHE A 68 7.87 7.35 -1.71
N THR A 69 7.36 8.58 -1.66
CA THR A 69 5.95 8.88 -1.97
C THR A 69 5.86 9.76 -3.21
N GLU A 70 4.93 9.41 -4.09
CA GLU A 70 4.61 10.10 -5.33
C GLU A 70 3.13 10.49 -5.35
N ARG A 71 2.80 11.62 -5.99
CA ARG A 71 1.41 12.06 -6.17
C ARG A 71 0.69 11.37 -7.32
N SER A 72 1.41 10.68 -8.21
CA SER A 72 0.87 10.08 -9.43
C SER A 72 0.96 8.55 -9.40
N PRO A 73 0.04 7.85 -8.72
CA PRO A 73 0.09 6.39 -8.61
C PRO A 73 0.17 5.66 -9.95
N GLY A 74 1.19 4.81 -10.10
CA GLY A 74 1.30 3.86 -11.21
C GLY A 74 1.83 4.44 -12.51
N GLN A 75 2.41 5.65 -12.51
CA GLN A 75 3.11 6.18 -13.67
C GLN A 75 4.55 5.66 -13.79
N ARG A 76 5.18 5.26 -12.68
CA ARG A 76 6.58 4.82 -12.66
C ARG A 76 6.71 3.33 -12.98
N ASP A 77 7.63 3.02 -13.90
CA ASP A 77 8.08 1.65 -14.15
C ASP A 77 8.97 1.20 -12.98
N LEU A 78 8.44 0.29 -12.17
CA LEU A 78 9.10 -0.21 -10.97
C LEU A 78 10.29 -1.12 -11.28
N THR A 79 10.26 -1.82 -12.42
CA THR A 79 11.38 -2.66 -12.87
C THR A 79 12.55 -1.77 -13.26
N LYS A 80 12.26 -0.74 -14.05
CA LYS A 80 13.26 0.26 -14.43
C LYS A 80 13.84 0.99 -13.21
N ALA A 81 13.00 1.36 -12.24
CA ALA A 81 13.48 1.96 -11.00
C ALA A 81 14.44 1.04 -10.23
N ALA A 82 14.15 -0.27 -10.14
CA ALA A 82 15.03 -1.24 -9.51
C ALA A 82 16.39 -1.35 -10.23
N GLU A 83 16.39 -1.33 -11.57
CA GLU A 83 17.60 -1.34 -12.39
C GLU A 83 18.45 -0.07 -12.19
N GLU A 84 17.81 1.11 -12.21
CA GLU A 84 18.48 2.40 -12.00
C GLU A 84 19.08 2.51 -10.60
N ILE A 85 18.37 2.03 -9.57
CA ILE A 85 18.89 1.96 -8.19
C ILE A 85 20.06 0.98 -8.10
N ALA A 86 19.95 -0.21 -8.70
CA ALA A 86 21.02 -1.21 -8.69
C ALA A 86 22.31 -0.69 -9.35
N ALA A 87 22.19 0.03 -10.47
CA ALA A 87 23.32 0.63 -11.16
C ALA A 87 24.13 1.60 -10.27
N LEU A 88 23.48 2.28 -9.33
CA LEU A 88 24.12 3.20 -8.38
C LEU A 88 24.81 2.50 -7.19
N THR A 89 24.62 1.18 -7.02
CA THR A 89 25.31 0.39 -5.98
C THR A 89 26.74 0.01 -6.33
N SER A 90 27.26 0.47 -7.48
CA SER A 90 28.63 0.16 -7.95
C SER A 90 28.91 -1.35 -8.04
N GLY A 91 27.89 -2.14 -8.40
CA GLY A 91 27.98 -3.59 -8.59
C GLY A 91 27.82 -4.43 -7.32
N GLN A 92 27.53 -3.82 -6.16
CA GLN A 92 27.32 -4.54 -4.90
C GLN A 92 25.99 -5.31 -4.86
N VAL A 93 24.98 -4.84 -5.60
CA VAL A 93 23.65 -5.43 -5.66
C VAL A 93 23.19 -5.53 -7.11
N GLN A 94 22.69 -6.70 -7.51
CA GLN A 94 22.12 -6.89 -8.84
C GLN A 94 20.66 -6.42 -8.89
N ALA A 95 20.19 -5.98 -10.07
CA ALA A 95 18.80 -5.52 -10.24
C ALA A 95 17.77 -6.57 -9.80
N GLY A 96 18.00 -7.85 -10.10
CA GLY A 96 17.10 -8.95 -9.70
C GLY A 96 17.04 -9.21 -8.18
N GLU A 97 17.97 -8.65 -7.40
CA GLU A 97 17.95 -8.68 -5.93
C GLU A 97 17.11 -7.55 -5.33
N ILE A 98 16.74 -6.53 -6.11
CA ILE A 98 15.90 -5.42 -5.67
C ILE A 98 14.46 -5.67 -6.14
N GLU A 99 13.50 -5.40 -5.27
CA GLU A 99 12.10 -5.44 -5.62
C GLU A 99 11.39 -4.17 -5.17
N CYS A 100 10.84 -3.44 -6.14
CA CYS A 100 10.05 -2.24 -5.91
C CYS A 100 8.56 -2.62 -5.89
N ARG A 101 7.85 -2.24 -4.84
CA ARG A 101 6.39 -2.44 -4.72
C ARG A 101 5.73 -1.11 -4.40
N SER A 102 4.78 -0.72 -5.25
CA SER A 102 3.98 0.48 -5.02
C SER A 102 2.63 0.13 -4.41
N ARG A 103 2.20 0.90 -3.42
CA ARG A 103 0.86 0.85 -2.84
C ARG A 103 0.17 2.20 -3.01
N LYS A 104 -1.10 2.16 -3.44
CA LYS A 104 -1.93 3.36 -3.52
C LYS A 104 -2.50 3.66 -2.14
N ILE A 105 -2.38 4.90 -1.71
CA ILE A 105 -2.94 5.42 -0.47
C ILE A 105 -4.02 6.41 -0.89
N SER A 106 -5.29 6.02 -0.77
CA SER A 106 -6.42 6.88 -1.16
C SER A 106 -7.51 6.88 -0.12
N TRP A 107 -8.38 7.88 -0.20
CA TRP A 107 -9.55 8.02 0.67
C TRP A 107 -10.76 7.21 0.17
N GLY A 108 -10.52 6.14 -0.58
CA GLY A 108 -11.55 5.25 -1.11
C GLY A 108 -12.23 5.74 -2.40
N MET A 109 -11.90 6.95 -2.88
CA MET A 109 -12.48 7.53 -4.09
C MET A 109 -11.43 8.06 -5.09
N LYS A 110 -10.26 7.39 -5.18
CA LYS A 110 -9.09 7.90 -5.93
C LYS A 110 -8.74 9.31 -5.44
N ASP A 111 -8.27 10.20 -6.31
CA ASP A 111 -7.94 11.59 -5.95
C ASP A 111 -9.17 12.52 -5.68
N LYS A 112 -10.37 11.96 -5.52
CA LYS A 112 -11.56 12.76 -5.18
C LYS A 112 -11.72 12.87 -3.67
N ASN A 113 -12.14 14.06 -3.21
CA ASN A 113 -12.54 14.26 -1.83
C ASN A 113 -13.85 13.48 -1.54
N PRO A 114 -13.84 12.45 -0.68
CA PRO A 114 -15.07 11.71 -0.37
C PRO A 114 -16.11 12.57 0.34
N MET A 115 -15.70 13.65 1.04
CA MET A 115 -16.61 14.52 1.77
C MET A 115 -17.61 15.25 0.86
N GLU A 116 -17.25 15.48 -0.40
CA GLU A 116 -18.14 16.08 -1.41
C GLU A 116 -19.28 15.13 -1.82
N ASN A 117 -19.14 13.83 -1.54
CA ASN A 117 -20.14 12.80 -1.81
C ASN A 117 -21.02 12.49 -0.60
N ILE A 118 -20.79 13.15 0.54
CA ILE A 118 -21.58 13.00 1.77
C ILE A 118 -22.66 14.08 1.82
N ARG A 119 -23.88 13.69 2.21
CA ARG A 119 -24.99 14.61 2.46
C ARG A 119 -25.09 14.87 3.97
N PHE A 120 -25.05 16.14 4.34
CA PHE A 120 -25.23 16.60 5.70
C PHE A 120 -26.67 17.06 5.90
N TYR A 121 -27.12 17.07 7.16
CA TYR A 121 -28.43 17.58 7.53
C TYR A 121 -28.26 18.68 8.59
N ALA A 122 -29.03 19.74 8.43
CA ALA A 122 -29.20 20.80 9.42
C ALA A 122 -30.70 21.00 9.67
N GLU A 123 -31.04 21.81 10.67
CA GLU A 123 -32.44 22.14 11.02
C GLU A 123 -33.24 22.66 9.81
N LYS A 124 -32.59 23.32 8.85
CA LYS A 124 -33.19 23.87 7.63
C LYS A 124 -33.18 22.91 6.42
N GLY A 125 -32.80 21.65 6.60
CA GLY A 125 -32.79 20.62 5.56
C GLY A 125 -31.41 20.05 5.24
N SER A 126 -31.32 19.31 4.14
CA SER A 126 -30.08 18.64 3.73
C SER A 126 -29.19 19.52 2.86
N MET A 127 -27.88 19.42 3.03
CA MET A 127 -26.88 20.16 2.26
C MET A 127 -25.69 19.28 1.88
N ARG A 128 -24.91 19.74 0.90
CA ARG A 128 -23.59 19.22 0.59
C ARG A 128 -22.58 20.31 0.89
N LEU A 129 -21.46 19.91 1.47
CA LEU A 129 -20.33 20.81 1.68
C LEU A 129 -19.41 20.74 0.46
N SER A 130 -19.05 21.90 -0.05
CA SER A 130 -18.11 22.11 -1.14
C SER A 130 -16.68 22.29 -0.61
N ARG A 131 -15.66 22.02 -1.44
CA ARG A 131 -14.24 22.16 -1.07
C ARG A 131 -13.90 23.48 -0.37
N THR A 132 -14.54 24.57 -0.80
CA THR A 132 -14.34 25.93 -0.28
C THR A 132 -14.90 26.15 1.12
N GLU A 133 -15.83 25.31 1.56
CA GLU A 133 -16.44 25.36 2.89
C GLU A 133 -15.67 24.49 3.90
N PHE A 134 -14.73 23.67 3.43
CA PHE A 134 -13.86 22.91 4.30
C PHE A 134 -12.64 23.74 4.73
N PRO A 135 -12.17 23.53 5.97
CA PRO A 135 -11.00 24.23 6.48
C PRO A 135 -9.76 23.97 5.60
N THR A 136 -8.85 24.94 5.56
CA THR A 136 -7.55 24.88 4.86
C THR A 136 -6.63 23.75 5.36
N THR A 137 -7.05 23.04 6.40
CA THR A 137 -6.37 21.86 6.97
C THR A 137 -6.62 20.58 6.19
N LEU A 138 -7.52 20.56 5.21
CA LEU A 138 -7.70 19.37 4.37
C LEU A 138 -6.51 19.14 3.42
N PRO A 139 -6.20 17.86 3.12
CA PRO A 139 -5.22 17.51 2.10
C PRO A 139 -5.53 18.15 0.74
N ARG A 140 -4.47 18.50 0.01
CA ARG A 140 -4.59 19.04 -1.36
C ARG A 140 -4.89 17.95 -2.38
N ALA A 141 -4.39 16.74 -2.15
CA ALA A 141 -4.65 15.52 -2.90
C ALA A 141 -5.28 14.47 -1.96
N PHE A 142 -6.08 13.57 -2.52
CA PHE A 142 -6.75 12.48 -1.79
C PHE A 142 -6.27 11.10 -2.22
N GLU A 143 -5.31 11.06 -3.14
CA GLU A 143 -4.62 9.86 -3.57
C GLU A 143 -3.12 10.12 -3.74
N ASP A 144 -2.32 9.29 -3.08
CA ASP A 144 -0.87 9.22 -3.22
C ASP A 144 -0.47 7.77 -3.52
N ALA A 145 0.79 7.57 -3.90
CA ALA A 145 1.41 6.26 -3.96
C ALA A 145 2.68 6.24 -3.12
N GLU A 146 2.85 5.22 -2.30
CA GLU A 146 4.11 4.93 -1.65
C GLU A 146 4.76 3.73 -2.32
N THR A 147 5.98 3.92 -2.80
CA THR A 147 6.80 2.85 -3.33
C THR A 147 7.83 2.44 -2.29
N ILE A 148 7.81 1.17 -1.93
CA ILE A 148 8.73 0.54 -0.99
C ILE A 148 9.75 -0.24 -1.79
N VAL A 149 11.02 -0.04 -1.47
CA VAL A 149 12.16 -0.74 -2.09
C VAL A 149 12.63 -1.83 -1.14
N PHE A 150 12.52 -3.07 -1.59
CA PHE A 150 12.94 -4.27 -0.89
C PHE A 150 14.24 -4.81 -1.48
N LEU A 151 15.08 -5.37 -0.62
CA LEU A 151 16.23 -6.18 -0.99
C LEU A 151 15.92 -7.64 -0.62
N LYS A 152 16.10 -8.56 -1.56
CA LYS A 152 15.83 -9.99 -1.35
C LYS A 152 16.83 -10.65 -0.39
N SER A 153 18.03 -10.09 -0.28
CA SER A 153 19.09 -10.53 0.63
C SER A 153 18.89 -10.05 2.07
N GLN A 154 19.37 -10.86 3.04
CA GLN A 154 19.46 -10.50 4.45
C GLN A 154 20.72 -9.67 4.78
N ASP A 155 21.63 -9.51 3.82
CA ASP A 155 22.92 -8.84 4.01
C ASP A 155 22.75 -7.35 4.34
N SER A 156 23.27 -6.96 5.50
CA SER A 156 23.18 -5.59 6.02
C SER A 156 24.00 -4.59 5.19
N HIS A 157 25.13 -5.01 4.61
CA HIS A 157 25.98 -4.16 3.78
C HIS A 157 25.30 -3.89 2.44
N LYS A 158 24.75 -4.93 1.80
CA LYS A 158 23.95 -4.77 0.58
C LYS A 158 22.76 -3.85 0.84
N ARG A 159 22.05 -4.02 1.97
CA ARG A 159 20.91 -3.16 2.33
C ARG A 159 21.33 -1.69 2.49
N GLN A 160 22.46 -1.43 3.16
CA GLN A 160 22.95 -0.07 3.34
C GLN A 160 23.36 0.57 2.01
N SER A 161 23.98 -0.22 1.12
CA SER A 161 24.32 0.20 -0.23
C SER A 161 23.08 0.53 -1.06
N THR A 162 22.06 -0.34 -1.06
CA THR A 162 20.78 -0.08 -1.74
C THR A 162 20.09 1.17 -1.19
N ARG A 163 20.15 1.41 0.12
CA ARG A 163 19.60 2.62 0.72
C ARG A 163 20.31 3.88 0.25
N ALA A 164 21.65 3.88 0.25
CA ALA A 164 22.42 5.02 -0.23
C ALA A 164 22.19 5.27 -1.74
N ALA A 165 22.12 4.21 -2.54
CA ALA A 165 21.79 4.28 -3.96
C ALA A 165 20.37 4.82 -4.20
N LEU A 166 19.40 4.42 -3.38
CA LEU A 166 18.03 4.96 -3.42
C LEU A 166 18.03 6.46 -3.12
N ASP A 167 18.71 6.89 -2.06
CA ASP A 167 18.78 8.31 -1.70
C ASP A 167 19.39 9.15 -2.83
N GLU A 168 20.41 8.63 -3.51
CA GLU A 168 21.03 9.28 -4.67
C GLU A 168 20.13 9.28 -5.90
N TRP A 169 19.53 8.15 -6.22
CA TRP A 169 18.57 8.03 -7.31
C TRP A 169 17.41 9.01 -7.15
N LEU A 170 16.88 9.14 -5.93
CA LEU A 170 15.81 10.09 -5.65
C LEU A 170 16.23 11.53 -5.96
N LYS A 171 17.50 11.93 -5.73
CA LYS A 171 17.97 13.29 -6.02
C LYS A 171 17.94 13.64 -7.50
N GLN A 172 18.01 12.62 -8.35
CA GLN A 172 17.97 12.77 -9.80
C GLN A 172 16.54 12.82 -10.34
N GLN A 173 15.54 12.51 -9.51
CA GLN A 173 14.13 12.55 -9.90
C GLN A 173 13.55 13.98 -9.83
N PRO A 174 12.60 14.33 -10.72
CA PRO A 174 11.96 15.63 -10.71
C PRO A 174 11.23 15.90 -9.38
N GLU A 175 11.31 17.15 -8.92
CA GLU A 175 10.78 17.59 -7.62
C GLU A 175 9.24 17.46 -7.54
N SER A 176 8.55 17.47 -8.69
CA SER A 176 7.10 17.22 -8.78
C SER A 176 6.67 15.85 -8.24
N ASP A 177 7.59 14.89 -8.22
CA ASP A 177 7.35 13.51 -7.79
C ASP A 177 7.73 13.28 -6.32
N ARG A 178 8.33 14.28 -5.65
CA ARG A 178 8.85 14.16 -4.29
C ARG A 178 7.89 14.81 -3.30
N LEU A 179 7.07 14.02 -2.62
CA LEU A 179 6.44 14.46 -1.38
C LEU A 179 7.44 14.37 -0.22
N SER A 180 8.37 15.33 -0.14
CA SER A 180 9.09 15.60 1.10
C SER A 180 8.20 16.44 2.02
N ASP A 181 7.12 15.86 2.52
CA ASP A 181 6.36 16.46 3.62
C ASP A 181 5.64 15.37 4.46
N ALA A 182 6.41 14.37 4.86
CA ALA A 182 6.06 13.56 6.02
C ALA A 182 6.49 14.30 7.31
N SER A 183 5.96 15.50 7.53
CA SER A 183 5.66 15.88 8.91
C SER A 183 4.37 15.13 9.25
N PRO A 184 4.37 14.15 10.17
CA PRO A 184 3.11 13.64 10.70
C PRO A 184 2.31 14.85 11.13
N MET A 185 1.05 14.94 10.67
CA MET A 185 0.13 15.99 11.03
C MET A 185 0.20 16.13 12.56
N LYS A 186 0.90 17.16 13.07
CA LYS A 186 0.90 17.46 14.50
C LYS A 186 -0.52 17.89 14.76
N ILE A 187 -1.34 16.96 15.25
CA ILE A 187 -2.63 17.26 15.85
C ILE A 187 -2.28 18.06 17.10
N GLY A 188 -2.11 19.38 16.93
CA GLY A 188 -2.11 20.29 18.06
C GLY A 188 -3.42 20.10 18.81
N PRO A 189 -3.44 20.30 20.14
CA PRO A 189 -4.68 20.23 20.89
C PRO A 189 -5.69 21.17 20.21
N LEU A 190 -6.85 20.61 19.84
CA LEU A 190 -8.00 21.37 19.37
C LEU A 190 -8.49 22.23 20.54
N THR A 191 -7.85 23.37 20.77
CA THR A 191 -8.46 24.43 21.55
C THR A 191 -9.60 24.99 20.70
N PRO A 192 -10.86 24.93 21.17
CA PRO A 192 -11.94 25.58 20.47
C PRO A 192 -11.68 27.08 20.52
N THR A 193 -11.25 27.68 19.40
CA THR A 193 -11.34 29.12 19.23
C THR A 193 -12.82 29.45 19.19
N SER A 194 -13.31 29.97 20.32
CA SER A 194 -14.64 30.55 20.48
C SER A 194 -14.77 31.73 19.53
N THR A 195 -15.07 31.44 18.26
CA THR A 195 -15.50 32.43 17.29
C THR A 195 -17.01 32.47 17.37
N THR A 196 -17.50 33.24 18.34
CA THR A 196 -18.90 33.68 18.37
C THR A 196 -19.12 34.60 17.17
N GLN A 197 -19.34 34.04 15.98
CA GLN A 197 -19.98 34.80 14.91
C GLN A 197 -21.45 34.95 15.27
N LYS A 198 -21.80 36.13 15.78
CA LYS A 198 -23.17 36.62 15.85
C LYS A 198 -23.80 36.54 14.45
N ILE A 199 -24.54 35.48 14.19
CA ILE A 199 -25.57 35.48 13.15
C ILE A 199 -26.91 35.53 13.88
N LEU A 200 -27.28 36.74 14.29
CA LEU A 200 -28.64 37.06 14.73
C LEU A 200 -29.21 38.01 13.67
N PRO A 201 -30.23 37.61 12.90
CA PRO A 201 -31.00 38.59 12.16
C PRO A 201 -31.84 39.40 13.15
N SER A 202 -31.61 40.72 13.17
CA SER A 202 -32.51 41.67 13.82
C SER A 202 -33.80 41.72 13.02
N ASN A 203 -34.85 41.06 13.51
CA ASN A 203 -36.23 41.39 13.12
C ASN A 203 -37.11 41.40 14.36
N ARG A 204 -37.26 42.60 14.94
CA ARG A 204 -38.35 42.92 15.86
C ARG A 204 -39.56 43.23 14.97
N ALA A 205 -40.48 42.28 14.86
CA ALA A 205 -41.84 42.59 14.46
C ALA A 205 -42.47 43.43 15.59
N GLN A 206 -42.93 44.64 15.26
CA GLN A 206 -43.94 45.32 16.06
C GLN A 206 -45.30 44.92 15.51
N LEU A 207 -46.17 44.56 16.45
CA LEU A 207 -47.61 44.37 16.32
C LEU A 207 -48.30 45.62 15.74
#